data_AF-A0ABC8CTT5-F1
#
_entry.id   AF-A0ABC8CTT5-F1
#
_cell.length_a   1.000
_cell.length_b   1.000
_cell.length_c   1.000
_cell.angle_alpha   90.00
_cell.angle_beta   90.00
_cell.angle_gamma   90.00
#
_symmetry.space_group_name_H-M   'P 1'
#
loop_
_entity.id
_entity.type
_entity.pdbx_description
1 polymer ?
#
loop_
_entity_poly.entity_id
_entity_poly.type
_entity_poly.pdbx_seq_one_letter_code
_entity_poly.pdbx_strand_id
1 'polypeptide(L)' 'MDMKKLIARINFLYKKSKEEGLTEEEKIEQQKLRREYINIIKGNVKVQLEGVEKIPTPNRKN' A
#
# COMPACT_ATOMS: atom_id res chain seq x y z
N MET A 1 -10.71 -2.55 9.20
CA MET A 1 -10.28 -3.82 8.59
C MET A 1 -8.90 -4.17 9.14
N ASP A 2 -8.66 -5.43 9.51
CA ASP A 2 -7.33 -5.85 9.98
C ASP A 2 -6.36 -5.89 8.80
N MET A 3 -5.26 -5.13 8.89
CA MET A 3 -4.24 -5.02 7.85
C MET A 3 -3.64 -6.38 7.49
N LYS A 4 -3.47 -7.28 8.47
CA LYS A 4 -2.94 -8.63 8.21
C LYS A 4 -3.90 -9.45 7.36
N LYS A 5 -5.21 -9.36 7.63
CA LYS A 5 -6.25 -10.04 6.84
C LYS A 5 -6.33 -9.49 5.41
N LEU A 6 -6.23 -8.16 5.25
CA LEU A 6 -6.19 -7.51 3.94
C LEU A 6 -5.02 -8.02 3.09
N ILE A 7 -3.81 -8.02 3.65
CA ILE A 7 -2.60 -8.51 2.96
C ILE A 7 -2.71 -9.99 2.64
N ALA A 8 -3.17 -10.82 3.59
CA ALA A 8 -3.35 -12.25 3.39
C ALA A 8 -4.32 -12.54 2.23
N ARG A 9 -5.45 -11.80 2.14
CA ARG A 9 -6.41 -11.97 1.05
C ARG A 9 -5.85 -11.52 -0.30
N ILE A 10 -5.13 -10.40 -0.35
CA ILE A 10 -4.45 -9.94 -1.58
C ILE A 10 -3.45 -10.99 -2.06
N ASN A 11 -2.66 -11.58 -1.16
CA ASN A 11 -1.69 -12.63 -1.49
C ASN A 11 -2.36 -13.92 -1.96
N PHE A 12 -3.46 -14.32 -1.31
CA PHE A 12 -4.27 -15.46 -1.75
C PHE A 12 -4.77 -15.28 -3.18
N LEU A 13 -5.40 -14.14 -3.49
CA LEU A 13 -5.90 -13.83 -4.84
C LEU A 13 -4.75 -13.73 -5.85
N TYR A 14 -3.58 -13.23 -5.43
CA TYR A 14 -2.39 -13.21 -6.29
C TYR A 14 -1.91 -14.62 -6.63
N LYS A 15 -1.82 -15.51 -5.64
CA LYS A 15 -1.41 -16.90 -5.86
C LYS A 15 -2.40 -17.62 -6.77
N LYS A 16 -3.71 -17.49 -6.49
CA LYS A 16 -4.77 -18.06 -7.34
C LYS A 16 -4.70 -17.54 -8.78
N SER A 17 -4.48 -16.24 -8.96
CA SER A 17 -4.27 -15.64 -10.29
C SER A 17 -3.10 -16.25 -11.08
N LYS A 18 -2.07 -16.79 -10.41
CA LYS A 18 -0.89 -17.37 -11.05
C LYS A 18 -1.05 -18.85 -11.37
N GLU A 19 -1.81 -19.57 -10.55
CA GLU A 19 -1.99 -21.02 -10.69
C GLU A 19 -3.20 -21.35 -11.56
N GLU A 20 -4.37 -20.79 -11.24
CA GLU A 20 -5.66 -21.18 -11.81
C GLU A 20 -6.32 -20.05 -12.60
N GLY A 21 -5.87 -18.81 -12.39
CA GLY A 21 -6.56 -17.60 -12.86
C GLY A 21 -7.62 -17.11 -11.87
N LEU A 22 -8.15 -15.91 -12.11
CA LEU A 22 -9.19 -15.31 -11.28
C LEU A 22 -10.50 -15.19 -12.07
N THR A 23 -11.62 -15.41 -11.38
CA THR A 23 -12.93 -15.02 -11.90
C THR A 23 -13.03 -13.49 -11.99
N GLU A 24 -14.01 -12.99 -12.74
CA GLU A 24 -14.24 -11.54 -12.81
C GLU A 24 -14.58 -10.93 -11.44
N GLU A 25 -15.36 -11.62 -10.59
CA GLU A 25 -15.62 -11.12 -9.23
C GLU A 25 -14.33 -11.04 -8.41
N GLU A 26 -13.45 -12.04 -8.53
CA GLU A 26 -12.18 -12.08 -7.81
C GLU A 26 -11.19 -11.01 -8.31
N LYS A 27 -11.21 -10.68 -9.60
CA LYS A 27 -10.44 -9.55 -10.15
C LYS A 27 -10.92 -8.23 -9.57
N ILE A 28 -12.24 -8.04 -9.50
CA ILE A 28 -12.85 -6.84 -8.91
C ILE A 28 -12.50 -6.76 -7.41
N GLU A 29 -12.61 -7.88 -6.68
CA GLU A 29 -12.21 -7.96 -5.28
C GLU A 29 -10.73 -7.60 -5.11
N GLN A 30 -9.84 -8.19 -5.90
CA GLN A 30 -8.40 -7.93 -5.82
C GLN A 30 -8.07 -6.46 -6.09
N GLN A 31 -8.70 -5.83 -7.09
CA GLN A 31 -8.51 -4.41 -7.38
C GLN A 31 -8.98 -3.52 -6.23
N LYS A 32 -10.15 -3.83 -5.66
CA LYS A 32 -10.70 -3.10 -4.51
C LYS A 32 -9.75 -3.18 -3.31
N LEU A 33 -9.30 -4.38 -2.96
CA LEU A 33 -8.41 -4.61 -1.84
C LEU A 33 -7.04 -3.94 -2.04
N ARG A 34 -6.48 -3.98 -3.25
CA ARG A 34 -5.23 -3.28 -3.58
C ARG A 34 -5.36 -1.77 -3.45
N ARG A 35 -6.47 -1.19 -3.90
CA ARG A 35 -6.72 0.25 -3.75
C ARG A 35 -6.86 0.66 -2.29
N GLU A 36 -7.56 -0.14 -1.49
CA GLU A 36 -7.67 0.09 -0.05
C GLU A 36 -6.30 0.04 0.63
N TYR A 37 -5.49 -0.99 0.35
CA TYR A 37 -4.13 -1.11 0.87
C TYR A 37 -3.27 0.12 0.53
N ILE A 38 -3.28 0.56 -0.73
CA ILE A 38 -2.51 1.73 -1.18
C ILE A 38 -2.96 2.99 -0.45
N ASN A 39 -4.26 3.20 -0.25
CA ASN A 39 -4.77 4.37 0.46
C ASN A 39 -4.29 4.40 1.92
N ILE A 40 -4.31 3.25 2.61
CA ILE A 40 -3.81 3.13 3.99
C ILE A 40 -2.31 3.45 4.03
N ILE A 41 -1.52 2.86 3.14
CA ILE A 41 -0.07 3.07 3.11
C ILE A 41 0.27 4.52 2.76
N LYS A 42 -0.42 5.15 1.80
CA LYS A 42 -0.24 6.57 1.47
C LYS A 42 -0.51 7.47 2.67
N GLY A 43 -1.57 7.20 3.43
CA GLY A 43 -1.88 7.94 4.66
C GLY A 43 -0.76 7.82 5.69
N ASN A 44 -0.28 6.59 5.94
CA ASN A 44 0.81 6.34 6.88
C ASN A 44 2.12 7.02 6.46
N VAL A 45 2.47 6.97 5.17
CA VAL A 45 3.67 7.63 4.63
C VAL A 45 3.56 9.15 4.76
N LYS A 46 2.40 9.74 4.51
CA LYS A 46 2.19 11.18 4.67
C LYS A 46 2.44 11.62 6.12
N VAL A 47 1.87 10.89 7.08
CA VAL A 47 2.07 11.16 8.53
C VAL A 47 3.55 11.04 8.90
N GLN A 48 4.25 10.02 8.39
CA GLN A 48 5.69 9.88 8.64
C GLN A 48 6.50 11.04 8.07
N LEU A 49 6.16 11.52 6.87
CA LEU A 49 6.84 12.66 6.23
C LEU A 49 6.56 14.00 6.92
N GLU A 50 5.37 14.21 7.49
CA GLU A 50 5.06 15.40 8.30
C GLU A 50 5.93 15.50 9.55
N GLY A 51 6.39 14.36 10.09
CA GLY A 51 7.32 14.29 11.22
C GLY A 51 8.80 14.45 10.83
N VAL A 52 9.14 14.55 9.53
CA VAL A 52 10.52 14.74 9.09
C VAL A 52 10.86 16.23 9.15
N GLU A 53 11.68 16.61 10.13
CA GLU A 53 12.25 17.94 10.21
C GLU A 53 13.26 18.14 9.08
N LYS A 54 13.03 19.16 8.23
CA LYS A 54 14.00 19.54 7.21
C LYS A 54 15.23 20.11 7.91
N ILE A 55 16.32 19.34 7.91
CA ILE A 55 17.63 19.86 8.34
C ILE A 55 17.97 21.10 7.50
N PRO A 56 18.13 22.29 8.10
CA PRO A 56 18.53 23.47 7.35
C PRO A 56 19.91 23.21 6.75
N THR A 57 20.05 23.41 5.44
CA THR A 57 21.33 23.28 4.76
C THR A 57 22.29 24.34 5.31
N PRO A 58 23.52 23.95 5.72
CA PRO A 58 24.47 24.93 6.23
C PRO A 58 24.81 25.93 5.13
N ASN A 59 24.50 27.20 5.40
CA ASN A 59 24.80 28.32 4.52
C ASN A 59 26.32 28.43 4.37
N ARG A 60 26.87 27.95 3.26
CA ARG A 60 28.26 28.20 2.88
C ARG A 60 28.36 29.66 2.48
N LYS A 61 28.55 30.53 3.48
CA LYS A 61 29.04 31.89 3.25
C LYS A 61 30.50 31.78 2.81
N ASN A 62 30.76 32.18 1.57
CA ASN A 62 32.10 32.44 1.04
C ASN A 62 32.73 33.64 1.74
#